data_AF-A0A535V094-F1
#
_entry.id   AF-A0A535V094-F1
#
_cell.length_a   1.000
_cell.length_b   1.000
_cell.length_c   1.000
_cell.angle_alpha   90.00
_cell.angle_beta   90.00
_cell.angle_gamma   90.00
#
_symmetry.space_group_name_H-M   'P 1'
#
loop_
_entity.id
_entity.type
_entity.pdbx_description
1 polymer ?
#
loop_
_entity_poly.entity_id
_entity_poly.type
_entity_poly.pdbx_seq_one_letter_code
_entity_poly.pdbx_strand_id
1 'polypeptide(L)'
;MTTSRRRGRDGTATTGGRREITAGEASLDGAMKWTYVTRTLPRDIAVAVGEWRRPPWPGDLVVARVAELGMHRHAETRAGRRMRLHAGDRIVGALGNRYATDFYEGYVLDNRCTHLLTAGGLIGTVVSAHDVRGRPTQLEIVGGLCDASARPLSTEDFAALVPPRAASHPTTVAVVGSGMNAGKT
;
A
#
# COMPACT_ATOMS: atom_id res chain seq x y z
N MET A 1 -68.92 25.59 6.59
CA MET A 1 -68.11 26.15 7.70
C MET A 1 -66.65 25.85 7.40
N THR A 2 -65.96 26.73 6.67
CA THR A 2 -65.04 27.77 7.23
C THR A 2 -63.61 27.20 7.33
N THR A 3 -62.82 27.26 6.25
CA THR A 3 -61.62 28.14 6.05
C THR A 3 -60.53 27.94 7.13
N SER A 4 -59.23 27.83 6.83
CA SER A 4 -58.45 28.77 6.03
C SER A 4 -56.98 28.32 5.84
N ARG A 5 -56.37 28.73 4.71
CA ARG A 5 -55.07 29.43 4.53
C ARG A 5 -53.79 28.90 5.21
N ARG A 6 -52.56 29.01 4.69
CA ARG A 6 -51.91 29.38 3.40
C ARG A 6 -50.39 29.48 3.72
N ARG A 7 -49.52 29.25 2.71
CA ARG A 7 -48.08 29.62 2.61
C ARG A 7 -47.13 28.84 3.54
N GLY A 8 -45.88 28.57 3.20
CA GLY A 8 -44.99 28.92 2.08
C GLY A 8 -43.66 28.19 2.36
N ARG A 9 -43.07 27.53 1.36
CA ARG A 9 -41.77 27.87 0.74
C ARG A 9 -40.56 27.83 1.70
N ASP A 10 -39.64 26.92 1.39
CA ASP A 10 -38.16 26.99 1.47
C ASP A 10 -37.67 25.55 1.73
N GLY A 11 -36.88 24.88 0.89
CA GLY A 11 -35.85 25.40 0.01
C GLY A 11 -34.47 25.18 0.61
N THR A 12 -34.07 23.93 0.87
CA THR A 12 -32.65 23.59 1.05
C THR A 12 -32.38 22.18 0.53
N ALA A 13 -31.99 22.12 -0.74
CA ALA A 13 -31.13 21.05 -1.22
C ALA A 13 -29.83 21.11 -0.40
N THR A 14 -29.54 20.07 0.38
CA THR A 14 -28.24 19.93 1.00
C THR A 14 -27.25 19.55 -0.08
N THR A 15 -26.69 20.58 -0.71
CA THR A 15 -25.45 20.56 -1.47
C THR A 15 -24.36 20.00 -0.55
N GLY A 16 -24.14 18.69 -0.60
CA GLY A 16 -22.94 18.05 -0.07
C GLY A 16 -21.76 18.57 -0.88
N GLY A 17 -21.05 19.53 -0.32
CA GLY A 17 -20.06 20.36 -0.99
C GLY A 17 -19.10 19.56 -1.86
N ARG A 18 -18.95 20.00 -3.12
CA ARG A 18 -17.74 19.79 -3.89
C ARG A 18 -16.58 20.28 -3.03
N ARG A 19 -15.81 19.36 -2.47
CA ARG A 19 -14.49 19.70 -1.96
C ARG A 19 -13.65 19.99 -3.20
N GLU A 20 -13.50 21.27 -3.50
CA GLU A 20 -12.38 21.76 -4.30
C GLU A 20 -11.11 21.37 -3.56
N ILE A 21 -10.33 20.49 -4.18
CA ILE A 21 -9.07 20.00 -3.64
C ILE A 21 -7.97 20.80 -4.33
N THR A 22 -7.35 21.69 -3.56
CA THR A 22 -6.12 22.38 -3.95
C THR A 22 -5.02 21.33 -4.10
N ALA A 23 -4.38 21.29 -5.28
CA ALA A 23 -3.20 20.48 -5.53
C ALA A 23 -2.16 20.75 -4.43
N GLY A 24 -1.98 19.79 -3.52
CA GLY A 24 -0.92 19.87 -2.54
C GLY A 24 0.41 19.58 -3.21
N GLU A 25 1.17 20.61 -3.56
CA GLU A 25 2.62 20.51 -3.76
C GLU A 25 3.28 20.18 -2.42
N ALA A 26 3.23 18.90 -2.02
CA ALA A 26 4.12 18.42 -0.99
C ALA A 26 5.53 18.39 -1.59
N SER A 27 6.33 19.42 -1.32
CA SER A 27 7.73 19.47 -1.76
C SER A 27 8.46 18.15 -1.43
N LEU A 28 8.93 17.47 -2.48
CA LEU A 28 9.55 16.15 -2.43
C LEU A 28 11.07 16.26 -2.17
N ASP A 29 11.48 17.09 -1.21
CA ASP A 29 12.91 17.44 -0.96
C ASP A 29 13.75 16.33 -0.31
N GLY A 30 13.44 15.05 -0.53
CA GLY A 30 14.22 13.94 0.03
C GLY A 30 14.20 12.70 -0.84
N ALA A 31 15.36 12.06 -1.00
CA ALA A 31 15.51 10.83 -1.75
C ALA A 31 14.59 9.72 -1.20
N MET A 32 13.82 9.10 -2.09
CA MET A 32 12.94 7.99 -1.74
C MET A 32 13.71 6.68 -1.60
N LYS A 33 13.39 5.90 -0.56
CA LYS A 33 13.94 4.57 -0.32
C LYS A 33 13.07 3.51 -0.96
N TRP A 34 13.55 2.92 -2.04
CA TRP A 34 12.80 1.94 -2.80
C TRP A 34 12.94 0.52 -2.22
N THR A 35 11.81 -0.12 -1.91
CA THR A 35 11.82 -1.46 -1.30
C THR A 35 11.80 -2.58 -2.34
N TYR A 36 12.04 -3.81 -1.90
CA TYR A 36 12.12 -5.01 -2.75
C TYR A 36 10.88 -5.29 -3.61
N VAL A 37 9.68 -4.94 -3.12
CA VAL A 37 8.45 -5.11 -3.90
C VAL A 37 8.49 -4.38 -5.25
N THR A 38 9.32 -3.32 -5.34
CA THR A 38 9.51 -2.53 -6.56
C THR A 38 10.65 -3.04 -7.48
N ARG A 39 11.20 -4.24 -7.24
CA ARG A 39 12.35 -4.77 -8.01
C ARG A 39 12.11 -4.93 -9.51
N THR A 40 10.85 -5.12 -9.94
CA THR A 40 10.48 -5.34 -11.34
C THR A 40 10.24 -4.04 -12.11
N LEU A 41 10.12 -2.91 -11.43
CA LEU A 41 10.00 -1.62 -12.10
C LEU A 41 11.30 -1.33 -12.88
N PRO A 42 11.23 -0.59 -14.00
CA PRO A 42 12.42 -0.02 -14.63
C PRO A 42 13.15 0.92 -13.65
N ARG A 43 14.46 1.13 -13.85
CA ARG A 43 15.26 2.01 -12.97
C ARG A 43 15.14 3.49 -13.35
N ASP A 44 14.84 3.72 -14.61
CA ASP A 44 14.71 5.01 -15.31
C ASP A 44 13.25 5.44 -15.48
N ILE A 45 12.29 4.72 -14.87
CA ILE A 45 10.88 5.09 -14.90
C ILE A 45 10.67 6.48 -14.28
N ALA A 46 10.04 7.38 -15.05
CA ALA A 46 9.59 8.66 -14.55
C ALA A 46 8.40 8.47 -13.62
N VAL A 47 8.52 8.97 -12.39
CA VAL A 47 7.48 8.84 -11.36
C VAL A 47 7.17 10.17 -10.70
N ALA A 48 5.92 10.33 -10.29
CA ALA A 48 5.45 11.41 -9.44
C ALA A 48 4.67 10.85 -8.24
N VAL A 49 4.48 11.68 -7.22
CA VAL A 49 3.57 11.37 -6.11
C VAL A 49 2.27 12.12 -6.35
N GLY A 50 1.15 11.40 -6.38
CA GLY A 50 -0.17 11.98 -6.63
C GLY A 50 -1.23 11.47 -5.66
N GLU A 51 -2.40 12.11 -5.68
CA GLU A 51 -3.56 11.62 -4.92
C GLU A 51 -4.24 10.45 -5.62
N TRP A 52 -4.86 9.56 -4.84
CA TRP A 52 -5.73 8.54 -5.38
C TRP A 52 -7.06 9.14 -5.83
N ARG A 53 -7.45 8.80 -7.06
CA ARG A 53 -8.79 9.12 -7.61
C ARG A 53 -9.82 8.01 -7.36
N ARG A 54 -9.40 6.91 -6.72
CA ARG A 54 -10.23 5.74 -6.39
C ARG A 54 -9.80 5.15 -5.06
N PRO A 55 -10.63 4.34 -4.38
CA PRO A 55 -10.20 3.62 -3.18
C PRO A 55 -8.92 2.80 -3.41
N PRO A 56 -8.05 2.70 -2.39
CA PRO A 56 -6.80 1.94 -2.51
C PRO A 56 -7.06 0.46 -2.80
N TRP A 57 -6.23 -0.13 -3.65
CA TRP A 57 -6.36 -1.53 -4.07
C TRP A 57 -5.04 -2.29 -3.85
N PRO A 58 -5.08 -3.60 -3.53
CA PRO A 58 -3.88 -4.43 -3.50
C PRO A 58 -3.07 -4.32 -4.79
N GLY A 59 -1.76 -4.13 -4.66
CA GLY A 59 -0.84 -3.93 -5.78
C GLY A 59 -0.54 -2.46 -6.08
N ASP A 60 -1.39 -1.52 -5.65
CA ASP A 60 -1.12 -0.08 -5.83
C ASP A 60 0.21 0.31 -5.19
N LEU A 61 1.06 1.01 -5.94
CA LEU A 61 2.34 1.52 -5.46
C LEU A 61 2.17 2.86 -4.79
N VAL A 62 2.89 3.06 -3.68
CA VAL A 62 2.69 4.19 -2.78
C VAL A 62 4.00 4.74 -2.27
N VAL A 63 4.00 6.04 -1.95
CA VAL A 63 5.02 6.65 -1.13
C VAL A 63 4.48 6.82 0.27
N ALA A 64 5.19 6.27 1.25
CA ALA A 64 4.83 6.33 2.66
C ALA A 64 5.99 6.90 3.48
N ARG A 65 5.68 7.78 4.43
CA ARG A 65 6.64 8.27 5.43
C ARG A 65 6.66 7.31 6.61
N VAL A 66 7.84 6.97 7.11
CA VAL A 66 8.01 6.26 8.38
C VAL A 66 7.64 7.19 9.52
N ALA A 67 6.50 6.95 10.16
CA ALA A 67 6.06 7.74 11.30
C ALA A 67 6.78 7.30 12.58
N GLU A 68 6.79 5.98 12.84
CA GLU A 68 7.41 5.41 14.04
C GLU A 68 7.99 4.02 13.74
N LEU A 69 9.19 3.75 14.25
CA LEU A 69 9.84 2.44 14.08
C LEU A 69 9.32 1.42 15.09
N GLY A 70 8.83 0.30 14.56
CA GLY A 70 8.44 -0.88 15.34
C GLY A 70 9.39 -2.06 15.10
N MET A 71 8.81 -3.24 14.88
CA MET A 71 9.53 -4.50 14.66
C MET A 71 10.41 -4.47 13.40
N HIS A 72 9.88 -3.95 12.29
CA HIS A 72 10.65 -3.80 11.05
C HIS A 72 11.46 -2.52 11.07
N ARG A 73 12.66 -2.60 11.66
CA ARG A 73 13.65 -1.49 11.67
C ARG A 73 14.48 -1.39 10.39
N HIS A 74 14.29 -2.34 9.49
CA HIS A 74 14.97 -2.40 8.20
C HIS A 74 13.95 -2.77 7.12
N ALA A 75 14.18 -2.27 5.93
CA ALA A 75 13.56 -2.75 4.71
C ALA A 75 14.61 -3.45 3.83
N GLU A 76 14.15 -4.17 2.83
CA GLU A 76 14.98 -4.73 1.78
C GLU A 76 14.93 -3.80 0.57
N THR A 77 16.09 -3.46 0.00
CA THR A 77 16.17 -2.62 -1.20
C THR A 77 15.69 -3.39 -2.43
N ARG A 78 15.45 -2.67 -3.54
CA ARG A 78 15.22 -3.28 -4.87
C ARG A 78 16.27 -4.31 -5.30
N ALA A 79 17.50 -4.20 -4.78
CA ALA A 79 18.60 -5.11 -5.07
C ALA A 79 18.70 -6.28 -4.07
N GLY A 80 17.72 -6.45 -3.18
CA GLY A 80 17.72 -7.51 -2.17
C GLY A 80 18.64 -7.26 -0.98
N ARG A 81 19.11 -6.02 -0.78
CA ARG A 81 20.04 -5.68 0.31
C ARG A 81 19.29 -5.13 1.50
N ARG A 82 19.78 -5.40 2.72
CA ARG A 82 19.23 -4.82 3.94
C ARG A 82 19.50 -3.31 3.99
N MET A 83 18.47 -2.52 4.26
CA MET A 83 18.49 -1.07 4.36
C MET A 83 17.84 -0.63 5.67
N ARG A 84 18.52 0.22 6.45
CA ARG A 84 18.00 0.72 7.72
C ARG A 84 16.93 1.79 7.50
N LEU A 85 15.88 1.73 8.31
CA LEU A 85 14.81 2.71 8.37
C LEU A 85 15.02 3.65 9.57
N HIS A 86 14.63 4.91 9.37
CA HIS A 86 14.60 5.99 10.34
C HIS A 86 13.24 6.68 10.27
N ALA A 87 12.78 7.25 11.38
CA ALA A 87 11.59 8.10 11.36
C ALA A 87 11.81 9.28 10.39
N GLY A 88 10.77 9.61 9.63
CA GLY A 88 10.83 10.62 8.56
C GLY A 88 11.27 10.09 7.20
N ASP A 89 11.86 8.89 7.10
CA ASP A 89 12.20 8.28 5.81
C ASP A 89 10.95 8.15 4.93
N ARG A 90 11.10 8.43 3.63
CA ARG A 90 10.08 8.12 2.63
C ARG A 90 10.43 6.81 1.93
N ILE A 91 9.54 5.83 2.00
CA ILE A 91 9.70 4.54 1.33
C ILE A 91 8.72 4.42 0.17
N VAL A 92 9.14 3.78 -0.91
CA VAL A 92 8.25 3.32 -1.98
C VAL A 92 7.93 1.86 -1.74
N GLY A 93 6.65 1.54 -1.56
CA GLY A 93 6.15 0.18 -1.32
C GLY A 93 4.86 -0.10 -2.09
N ALA A 94 4.27 -1.26 -1.83
CA ALA A 94 3.01 -1.66 -2.45
C ALA A 94 1.96 -1.94 -1.37
N LEU A 95 0.71 -1.52 -1.61
CA LEU A 95 -0.41 -1.92 -0.78
C LEU A 95 -0.69 -3.41 -0.99
N GLY A 96 -1.02 -4.13 0.08
CA GLY A 96 -1.52 -5.48 -0.07
C GLY A 96 -1.92 -6.16 1.22
N ASN A 97 -2.61 -7.28 1.05
CA ASN A 97 -3.03 -8.12 2.16
C ASN A 97 -1.91 -9.11 2.52
N ARG A 98 -1.75 -9.38 3.80
CA ARG A 98 -0.84 -10.40 4.31
C ARG A 98 -1.56 -11.23 5.36
N TYR A 99 -1.53 -12.54 5.19
CA TYR A 99 -2.12 -13.50 6.11
C TYR A 99 -1.01 -14.31 6.77
N ALA A 100 -0.31 -13.72 7.75
CA ALA A 100 0.81 -14.39 8.42
C ALA A 100 0.44 -14.72 9.87
N THR A 101 0.17 -16.00 10.13
CA THR A 101 -0.18 -16.52 11.47
C THR A 101 0.90 -16.23 12.50
N ASP A 102 2.18 -16.25 12.09
CA ASP A 102 3.32 -16.14 13.00
C ASP A 102 3.92 -14.72 13.01
N PHE A 103 3.23 -13.77 12.38
CA PHE A 103 3.69 -12.39 12.30
C PHE A 103 2.54 -11.38 12.35
N TYR A 104 2.24 -10.71 11.24
CA TYR A 104 1.15 -9.74 11.12
C TYR A 104 0.17 -10.21 10.07
N GLU A 105 -1.10 -10.24 10.47
CA GLU A 105 -2.22 -10.23 9.54
C GLU A 105 -2.62 -8.78 9.28
N GLY A 106 -2.72 -8.42 8.00
CA GLY A 106 -3.08 -7.07 7.63
C GLY A 106 -3.72 -6.96 6.26
N TYR A 107 -4.46 -5.88 6.07
CA TYR A 107 -5.33 -5.66 4.91
C TYR A 107 -5.12 -4.26 4.33
N VAL A 108 -5.41 -4.11 3.04
CA VAL A 108 -5.59 -2.79 2.43
C VAL A 108 -6.89 -2.18 2.93
N LEU A 109 -6.78 -1.07 3.66
CA LEU A 109 -7.91 -0.26 4.11
C LEU A 109 -7.71 1.17 3.63
N ASP A 110 -8.80 1.92 3.49
CA ASP A 110 -8.78 3.32 3.08
C ASP A 110 -8.38 4.26 4.21
N ASN A 111 -7.12 4.13 4.67
CA ASN A 111 -6.54 4.88 5.76
C ASN A 111 -5.17 5.46 5.35
N ARG A 112 -4.90 6.71 5.74
CA ARG A 112 -3.56 7.29 5.57
C ARG A 112 -2.55 6.71 6.55
N CYS A 113 -2.95 6.42 7.79
CA CYS A 113 -2.10 5.74 8.76
C CYS A 113 -2.18 4.23 8.57
N THR A 114 -1.04 3.58 8.38
CA THR A 114 -0.93 2.18 8.02
C THR A 114 0.37 1.60 8.54
N HIS A 115 0.73 0.38 8.14
CA HIS A 115 1.89 -0.31 8.68
C HIS A 115 2.74 -0.96 7.61
N LEU A 116 4.03 -1.13 7.92
CA LEU A 116 4.93 -1.98 7.16
C LEU A 116 4.66 -3.44 7.56
N LEU A 117 4.05 -4.22 6.67
CA LEU A 117 3.72 -5.63 6.92
C LEU A 117 4.96 -6.52 6.75
N THR A 118 5.85 -6.21 5.80
CA THR A 118 7.07 -6.97 5.51
C THR A 118 8.27 -6.07 5.29
N ALA A 119 9.48 -6.56 5.56
CA ALA A 119 10.71 -5.86 5.21
C ALA A 119 10.83 -5.63 3.69
N GLY A 120 10.20 -6.46 2.86
CA GLY A 120 10.14 -6.28 1.40
C GLY A 120 9.30 -5.08 0.94
N GLY A 121 8.59 -4.40 1.85
CA GLY A 121 7.81 -3.20 1.54
C GLY A 121 6.37 -3.46 1.15
N LEU A 122 5.77 -4.53 1.66
CA LEU A 122 4.31 -4.67 1.65
C LEU A 122 3.71 -3.79 2.75
N ILE A 123 2.71 -2.98 2.40
CA ILE A 123 2.09 -1.98 3.26
C ILE A 123 0.60 -2.30 3.43
N GLY A 124 0.10 -2.20 4.65
CA GLY A 124 -1.30 -2.45 4.97
C GLY A 124 -1.61 -2.26 6.44
N THR A 125 -2.89 -2.22 6.79
CA THR A 125 -3.33 -2.07 8.17
C THR A 125 -3.28 -3.41 8.87
N VAL A 126 -2.44 -3.53 9.92
CA VAL A 126 -2.43 -4.70 10.78
C VAL A 126 -3.75 -4.75 11.56
N VAL A 127 -4.43 -5.90 11.49
CA VAL A 127 -5.66 -6.14 12.26
C VAL A 127 -5.46 -7.22 13.33
N SER A 128 -4.46 -8.07 13.15
CA SER A 128 -4.04 -9.07 14.13
C SER A 128 -2.53 -9.27 14.06
N ALA A 129 -1.92 -9.54 15.21
CA ALA A 129 -0.50 -9.81 15.35
C ALA A 129 -0.30 -10.99 16.29
N HIS A 130 0.67 -11.84 15.98
CA HIS A 130 1.06 -12.92 16.88
C HIS A 130 1.67 -12.32 18.18
N ASP A 131 1.26 -12.82 19.34
CA ASP A 131 1.52 -12.22 20.66
C ASP A 131 3.00 -11.95 20.97
N VAL A 132 3.91 -12.80 20.48
CA VAL A 132 5.36 -12.65 20.66
C VAL A 132 6.01 -11.58 19.76
N ARG A 133 5.26 -10.91 18.89
CA ARG A 133 5.79 -9.91 17.96
C ARG A 133 5.66 -8.51 18.55
N GLY A 134 6.72 -7.73 18.38
CA GLY A 134 6.70 -6.30 18.72
C GLY A 134 5.67 -5.54 17.88
N ARG A 135 5.42 -4.28 18.25
CA ARG A 135 4.51 -3.40 17.51
C ARG A 135 4.97 -3.22 16.06
N PRO A 136 4.04 -3.12 15.09
CA PRO A 136 4.41 -2.88 13.70
C PRO A 136 5.05 -1.50 13.51
N THR A 137 5.91 -1.37 12.50
CA THR A 137 6.42 -0.06 12.06
C THR A 137 5.27 0.73 11.44
N GLN A 138 5.02 1.91 11.97
CA GLN A 138 3.91 2.78 11.56
C GLN A 138 4.34 3.65 10.37
N LEU A 139 3.46 3.75 9.41
CA LEU A 139 3.64 4.50 8.18
C LEU A 139 2.49 5.47 7.98
N GLU A 140 2.77 6.59 7.34
CA GLU A 140 1.78 7.53 6.84
C GLU A 140 1.88 7.62 5.32
N ILE A 141 0.80 7.30 4.63
CA ILE A 141 0.72 7.40 3.18
C ILE A 141 0.79 8.88 2.78
N VAL A 142 1.82 9.22 2.01
CA VAL A 142 2.02 10.55 1.40
C VAL A 142 1.17 10.67 0.15
N GLY A 143 1.13 9.61 -0.67
CA GLY A 143 0.36 9.55 -1.90
C GLY A 143 0.64 8.28 -2.70
N GLY A 144 -0.09 8.12 -3.80
CA GLY A 144 0.15 7.06 -4.78
C GLY A 144 1.38 7.40 -5.64
N LEU A 145 2.10 6.37 -6.05
CA LEU A 145 3.17 6.48 -7.04
C LEU A 145 2.52 6.46 -8.43
N CYS A 146 2.71 7.52 -9.21
CA CYS A 146 2.12 7.68 -10.53
C CYS A 146 3.18 7.75 -11.63
N ASP A 147 2.79 7.41 -12.86
CA ASP A 147 3.60 7.68 -14.06
C ASP A 147 3.52 9.16 -14.49
N ALA A 148 4.22 9.49 -15.58
CA ALA A 148 4.25 10.83 -16.15
C ALA A 148 2.87 11.36 -16.61
N SER A 149 1.89 10.47 -16.82
CA SER A 149 0.51 10.82 -17.18
C SER A 149 -0.40 10.94 -15.95
N ALA A 150 0.18 10.96 -14.74
CA ALA A 150 -0.52 10.94 -13.45
C ALA A 150 -1.42 9.71 -13.25
N ARG A 151 -1.16 8.61 -13.95
CA ARG A 151 -1.85 7.33 -13.73
C ARG A 151 -1.17 6.60 -12.56
N PRO A 152 -1.93 6.10 -11.56
CA PRO A 152 -1.36 5.29 -10.48
C PRO A 152 -0.70 4.02 -11.04
N LEU A 153 0.49 3.71 -10.52
CA LEU A 153 1.23 2.50 -10.85
C LEU A 153 0.82 1.35 -9.91
N SER A 154 0.76 0.16 -10.47
CA SER A 154 0.53 -1.10 -9.75
C SER A 154 1.69 -2.06 -9.98
N THR A 155 1.92 -2.96 -9.03
CA THR A 155 2.82 -4.11 -9.23
C THR A 155 2.41 -4.96 -10.44
N GLU A 156 1.12 -4.97 -10.79
CA GLU A 156 0.59 -5.72 -11.93
C GLU A 156 1.08 -5.17 -13.29
N ASP A 157 1.32 -3.86 -13.39
CA ASP A 157 1.87 -3.23 -14.60
C ASP A 157 3.27 -3.78 -14.96
N PHE A 158 3.95 -4.39 -13.99
CA PHE A 158 5.32 -4.89 -14.09
C PHE A 158 5.44 -6.38 -13.74
N ALA A 159 4.33 -7.12 -13.78
CA ALA A 159 4.36 -8.57 -13.64
C ALA A 159 5.02 -9.19 -14.88
N ALA A 160 6.14 -9.87 -14.69
CA ALA A 160 6.76 -10.64 -15.77
C ALA A 160 5.87 -11.88 -16.05
N LEU A 161 4.97 -11.75 -17.03
CA LEU A 161 4.00 -12.79 -17.41
C LEU A 161 4.57 -13.87 -18.34
N VAL A 162 5.88 -13.86 -18.61
CA VAL A 162 6.50 -14.90 -19.45
C VAL A 162 7.24 -15.89 -18.54
N PRO A 163 6.56 -16.91 -18.01
CA PRO A 163 7.25 -18.01 -17.37
C PRO A 163 8.18 -18.68 -18.39
N PRO A 164 9.38 -19.12 -17.99
CA PRO A 164 10.22 -19.92 -18.86
C PRO A 164 9.45 -21.14 -19.34
N ARG A 165 9.67 -21.56 -20.59
CA ARG A 165 9.00 -22.74 -21.17
C ARG A 165 9.31 -23.95 -20.30
N ALA A 166 8.30 -24.44 -19.59
CA ALA A 166 8.44 -25.63 -18.76
C ALA A 166 8.79 -26.84 -19.63
N ALA A 167 9.58 -27.77 -19.09
CA ALA A 167 9.78 -29.08 -19.70
C ALA A 167 8.42 -29.77 -19.89
N SER A 168 8.29 -30.63 -20.91
CA SER A 168 7.14 -31.52 -21.02
C SER A 168 7.17 -32.48 -19.83
N HIS A 169 6.23 -32.34 -18.88
CA HIS A 169 6.08 -33.17 -17.68
C HIS A 169 7.19 -33.01 -16.62
N PRO A 170 7.28 -31.86 -15.94
CA PRO A 170 8.17 -31.73 -14.79
C PRO A 170 7.69 -32.64 -13.66
N THR A 171 8.61 -33.33 -12.98
CA THR A 171 8.31 -34.02 -11.72
C THR A 171 7.74 -33.00 -10.73
N THR A 172 6.50 -33.21 -10.30
CA THR A 172 5.78 -32.30 -9.41
C THR A 172 5.58 -32.98 -8.07
N VAL A 173 6.12 -32.39 -7.00
CA VAL A 173 5.87 -32.81 -5.63
C VAL A 173 5.01 -31.73 -4.95
N ALA A 174 3.88 -32.13 -4.38
CA ALA A 174 3.00 -31.24 -3.64
C ALA A 174 3.10 -31.55 -2.14
N VAL A 175 3.48 -30.56 -1.34
CA VAL A 175 3.49 -30.65 0.13
C VAL A 175 2.37 -29.75 0.67
N VAL A 176 1.41 -30.33 1.40
CA VAL A 176 0.18 -29.66 1.85
C VAL A 176 0.15 -29.61 3.37
N GLY A 177 -0.27 -28.48 3.94
CA GLY A 177 -0.43 -28.31 5.39
C GLY A 177 -1.14 -27.00 5.73
N SER A 178 -1.84 -26.96 6.86
CA SER A 178 -2.80 -25.89 7.21
C SER A 178 -2.20 -24.60 7.79
N GLY A 179 -0.94 -24.58 8.24
CA GLY A 179 -0.34 -23.42 8.91
C GLY A 179 1.06 -23.05 8.44
N MET A 180 1.56 -21.86 8.83
CA MET A 180 2.99 -21.54 8.66
C MET A 180 3.83 -22.55 9.46
N ASN A 181 5.04 -22.86 8.98
CA ASN A 181 5.97 -23.80 9.64
C ASN A 181 5.47 -25.26 9.79
N ALA A 182 4.43 -25.68 9.08
CA ALA A 182 3.93 -27.06 9.10
C ALA A 182 4.83 -28.08 8.37
N GLY A 183 6.12 -27.78 8.15
CA GLY A 183 7.04 -28.64 7.40
C GLY A 183 6.81 -28.68 5.89
N LYS A 184 6.23 -27.61 5.31
CA LYS A 184 6.02 -27.47 3.84
C LYS A 184 7.29 -27.14 3.04
N THR A 185 8.47 -27.48 3.55
CA THR A 185 9.78 -27.14 2.98
C THR A 185 10.60 -28.39 2.88
#